data_AF-A0A2S5D086-F1
#
_entry.id   AF-A0A2S5D086-F1
#
_cell.length_a   1.000
_cell.length_b   1.000
_cell.length_c   1.000
_cell.angle_alpha   90.00
_cell.angle_beta   90.00
_cell.angle_gamma   90.00
#
_symmetry.space_group_name_H-M   'P 1'
#
loop_
_entity.id
_entity.type
_entity.pdbx_description
1 polymer ?
#
loop_
_entity_poly.entity_id
_entity_poly.type
_entity_poly.pdbx_seq_one_letter_code
_entity_poly.pdbx_strand_id
1 'polypeptide(L)'
;MLILPDVIAFGQYLFGLKITGGLNKDEVSCKLFDNDTPIDMLRSPHLYIEHHIATNKIKSQYKNYYTTMGIYTSINSTSSFELAYDVDGDKAVCIPMSKKYRSSYTYVKVAQRHLEKHNIKPLGYEMSKGTPVNSIKENTYEAITKAFSANIGAISNRITKVFNKEEEIEARDIKDLKLLKYLNNQEIDYAKTMYRVPIKDKVIKKRLSSIDRNVIKDEEGEVIEIINIKVPHFFIAAKNKKKDEVEELNNSVMSRVYTSFNKSNFDRLTFSREKFDYTLLMQDKDVEIDIEICGRYDILIEKYAKQVQAQIMKQNKGKKNYAKVPKIDEFYKKITEGYEDVSYLVDVIIKYLYSHTEDKNKSRNMFLIWESGLGDVLLQNLENNLLHRGMATSCKGCNVTIDKGLNNKKEYCSECAKEEIKRKNALTKANSRIKKAS
;
A
#
# COMPACT_ATOMS: atom_id res chain seq x y z
N MET A 1 -14.07 -6.78 -1.42
CA MET A 1 -15.41 -6.34 -0.95
C MET A 1 -15.21 -5.36 0.19
N LEU A 2 -15.88 -4.21 0.20
CA LEU A 2 -15.79 -3.23 1.30
C LEU A 2 -16.39 -3.84 2.58
N ILE A 3 -15.70 -3.70 3.70
CA ILE A 3 -16.20 -4.11 5.01
C ILE A 3 -17.04 -2.97 5.58
N LEU A 4 -18.24 -3.29 6.03
CA LEU A 4 -19.22 -2.31 6.48
C LEU A 4 -19.65 -2.59 7.91
N PRO A 5 -19.94 -1.54 8.70
CA PRO A 5 -20.41 -1.72 10.07
C PRO A 5 -21.86 -2.24 10.08
N ASP A 6 -22.27 -2.82 11.20
CA ASP A 6 -23.68 -3.09 11.45
C ASP A 6 -24.48 -1.78 11.58
N VAL A 7 -25.07 -1.33 10.47
CA VAL A 7 -25.87 -0.10 10.43
C VAL A 7 -27.13 -0.16 11.31
N ILE A 8 -27.60 -1.36 11.67
CA ILE A 8 -28.70 -1.51 12.63
C ILE A 8 -28.22 -1.16 14.03
N ALA A 9 -27.03 -1.63 14.43
CA ALA A 9 -26.42 -1.26 15.70
C ALA A 9 -26.20 0.27 15.80
N PHE A 10 -25.73 0.87 14.71
CA PHE A 10 -25.55 2.33 14.64
C PHE A 10 -26.89 3.08 14.78
N GLY A 11 -27.95 2.62 14.09
CA GLY A 11 -29.29 3.19 14.23
C GLY A 11 -29.82 3.06 15.65
N GLN A 12 -29.67 1.88 16.28
CA GLN A 12 -30.07 1.67 17.67
C GLN A 12 -29.38 2.66 18.62
N TYR A 13 -28.08 2.87 18.45
CA TYR A 13 -27.32 3.87 19.21
C TYR A 13 -27.88 5.28 19.00
N LEU A 14 -28.07 5.69 17.74
CA LEU A 14 -28.53 7.05 17.40
C LEU A 14 -29.90 7.39 18.00
N PHE A 15 -30.79 6.39 18.09
CA PHE A 15 -32.14 6.56 18.64
C PHE A 15 -32.26 6.20 20.13
N GLY A 16 -31.14 5.95 20.83
CA GLY A 16 -31.16 5.64 22.27
C GLY A 16 -31.81 4.29 22.61
N LEU A 17 -31.82 3.35 21.67
CA LEU A 17 -32.34 1.99 21.86
C LEU A 17 -31.24 1.07 22.44
N LYS A 18 -31.66 -0.08 22.98
CA LYS A 18 -30.72 -1.14 23.36
C LYS A 18 -29.93 -1.61 22.13
N ILE A 19 -28.61 -1.49 22.20
CA ILE A 19 -27.70 -1.86 21.12
C ILE A 19 -27.53 -3.38 21.12
N THR A 20 -28.14 -4.06 20.16
CA THR A 20 -28.01 -5.51 19.94
C THR A 20 -27.37 -5.83 18.59
N GLY A 21 -27.43 -4.88 17.65
CA GLY A 21 -27.14 -5.10 16.23
C GLY A 21 -28.25 -5.88 15.52
N GLY A 22 -28.10 -5.96 14.19
CA GLY A 22 -28.94 -6.77 13.32
C GLY A 22 -28.35 -8.15 13.01
N LEU A 23 -27.06 -8.36 13.31
CA LEU A 23 -26.34 -9.60 13.06
C LEU A 23 -25.81 -10.22 14.37
N ASN A 24 -25.89 -11.55 14.48
CA ASN A 24 -25.31 -12.31 15.58
C ASN A 24 -23.78 -12.46 15.42
N LYS A 25 -23.10 -12.95 16.46
CA LYS A 25 -21.63 -13.07 16.52
C LYS A 25 -20.99 -13.72 15.28
N ASP A 26 -21.58 -14.83 14.81
CA ASP A 26 -21.07 -15.61 13.69
C ASP A 26 -21.83 -15.34 12.38
N GLU A 27 -22.47 -14.17 12.27
CA GLU A 27 -23.23 -13.74 11.11
C GLU A 27 -22.61 -12.53 10.41
N VAL A 28 -22.69 -12.56 9.08
CA VAL A 28 -22.41 -11.44 8.19
C VAL A 28 -23.59 -11.25 7.26
N SER A 29 -23.72 -10.07 6.63
CA SER A 29 -24.71 -9.88 5.58
C SER A 29 -24.07 -9.35 4.32
N CYS A 30 -24.28 -10.03 3.21
CA CYS A 30 -23.92 -9.54 1.89
C CYS A 30 -24.89 -10.09 0.84
N LYS A 31 -25.53 -9.19 0.10
CA LYS A 31 -26.52 -9.54 -0.92
C LYS A 31 -25.96 -10.29 -2.14
N LEU A 32 -24.63 -10.31 -2.29
CA LEU A 32 -23.96 -10.99 -3.40
C LEU A 32 -23.86 -12.50 -3.21
N PHE A 33 -24.04 -12.97 -1.97
CA PHE A 33 -23.94 -14.39 -1.63
C PHE A 33 -25.30 -14.93 -1.20
N ASP A 34 -25.49 -16.24 -1.36
CA ASP A 34 -26.73 -16.90 -0.96
C ASP A 34 -26.90 -16.85 0.56
N ASN A 35 -28.16 -16.83 1.01
CA ASN A 35 -28.46 -16.93 2.44
C ASN A 35 -27.95 -18.28 3.01
N ASP A 36 -27.63 -18.30 4.30
CA ASP A 36 -27.15 -19.48 5.03
C ASP A 36 -25.86 -20.10 4.47
N THR A 37 -25.06 -19.30 3.76
CA THR A 37 -23.77 -19.73 3.20
C THR A 37 -22.61 -19.29 4.08
N PRO A 38 -21.74 -20.19 4.54
CA PRO A 38 -20.49 -19.81 5.18
C PRO A 38 -19.59 -19.03 4.22
N ILE A 39 -19.02 -17.93 4.69
CA ILE A 39 -18.10 -17.07 3.94
C ILE A 39 -16.82 -16.96 4.75
N ASP A 40 -15.70 -17.30 4.11
CA ASP A 40 -14.38 -16.98 4.63
C ASP A 40 -13.98 -15.56 4.21
N MET A 41 -13.68 -14.72 5.20
CA MET A 41 -13.22 -13.36 5.03
C MET A 41 -11.72 -13.27 5.28
N LEU A 42 -11.01 -12.68 4.33
CA LEU A 42 -9.55 -12.50 4.38
C LEU A 42 -9.20 -11.04 4.09
N ARG A 43 -8.31 -10.45 4.89
CA ARG A 43 -7.80 -9.10 4.66
C ARG A 43 -6.34 -9.18 4.22
N SER A 44 -5.98 -8.34 3.26
CA SER A 44 -4.59 -8.20 2.81
C SER A 44 -3.89 -7.06 3.57
N PRO A 45 -2.64 -7.25 4.01
CA PRO A 45 -1.88 -8.50 3.98
C PRO A 45 -2.39 -9.51 5.00
N HIS A 46 -2.43 -10.78 4.61
CA HIS A 46 -2.75 -11.89 5.51
C HIS A 46 -1.44 -12.43 6.11
N LEU A 47 -1.21 -12.16 7.39
CA LEU A 47 0.10 -12.34 8.05
C LEU A 47 0.19 -13.61 8.91
N TYR A 48 -0.95 -14.22 9.19
CA TYR A 48 -1.09 -15.38 10.07
C TYR A 48 -1.89 -16.47 9.36
N ILE A 49 -2.40 -17.45 10.09
CA ILE A 49 -3.21 -18.57 9.57
C ILE A 49 -4.67 -18.46 9.99
N GLU A 50 -5.11 -17.26 10.37
CA GLU A 50 -6.48 -17.01 10.80
C GLU A 50 -7.42 -16.91 9.60
N HIS A 51 -8.59 -17.50 9.71
CA HIS A 51 -9.65 -17.41 8.71
C HIS A 51 -10.90 -16.98 9.47
N HIS A 52 -11.53 -15.90 9.04
CA HIS A 52 -12.78 -15.47 9.67
C HIS A 52 -13.95 -16.04 8.88
N ILE A 53 -14.52 -17.14 9.37
CA ILE A 53 -15.60 -17.85 8.69
C ILE A 53 -16.91 -17.56 9.40
N ALA A 54 -17.81 -16.83 8.73
CA ALA A 54 -19.11 -16.44 9.25
C ALA A 54 -20.24 -16.84 8.30
N THR A 55 -21.44 -17.04 8.83
CA THR A 55 -22.61 -17.41 8.03
C THR A 55 -23.26 -16.17 7.43
N ASN A 56 -23.46 -16.15 6.11
CA ASN A 56 -24.23 -15.10 5.46
C ASN A 56 -25.70 -15.18 5.84
N LYS A 57 -26.27 -14.08 6.34
CA LYS A 57 -27.68 -13.96 6.70
C LYS A 57 -28.31 -12.75 6.01
N ILE A 58 -29.36 -13.03 5.23
CA ILE A 58 -30.22 -12.04 4.58
C ILE A 58 -31.53 -12.00 5.36
N LYS A 59 -31.58 -11.17 6.41
CA LYS A 59 -32.78 -11.00 7.25
C LYS A 59 -33.76 -10.05 6.58
N SER A 60 -34.98 -10.52 6.30
CA SER A 60 -36.03 -9.74 5.63
C SER A 60 -36.29 -8.38 6.30
N GLN A 61 -36.36 -8.36 7.63
CA GLN A 61 -36.55 -7.15 8.44
C GLN A 61 -35.46 -6.09 8.26
N TYR A 62 -34.25 -6.48 7.84
CA TYR A 62 -33.10 -5.57 7.67
C TYR A 62 -32.71 -5.34 6.20
N LYS A 63 -33.48 -5.88 5.26
CA LYS A 63 -33.17 -5.81 3.81
C LYS A 63 -33.03 -4.38 3.28
N ASN A 64 -33.77 -3.44 3.87
CA ASN A 64 -33.73 -2.02 3.47
C ASN A 64 -32.55 -1.25 4.08
N TYR A 65 -31.80 -1.86 5.01
CA TYR A 65 -30.64 -1.24 5.66
C TYR A 65 -29.32 -1.85 5.16
N TYR A 66 -29.29 -3.17 4.90
CA TYR A 66 -28.15 -3.86 4.30
C TYR A 66 -28.23 -3.88 2.77
N THR A 67 -28.19 -2.71 2.15
CA THR A 67 -28.56 -2.52 0.73
C THR A 67 -27.37 -2.56 -0.25
N THR A 68 -26.15 -2.40 0.24
CA THR A 68 -24.96 -2.25 -0.62
C THR A 68 -24.39 -3.61 -1.06
N MET A 69 -23.33 -3.57 -1.87
CA MET A 69 -22.52 -4.75 -2.23
C MET A 69 -21.36 -5.02 -1.27
N GLY A 70 -21.28 -4.26 -0.16
CA GLY A 70 -20.31 -4.53 0.89
C GLY A 70 -20.73 -5.69 1.79
N ILE A 71 -19.80 -6.17 2.61
CA ILE A 71 -20.06 -7.17 3.64
C ILE A 71 -20.27 -6.47 4.98
N TYR A 72 -21.48 -6.55 5.50
CA TYR A 72 -21.84 -6.02 6.82
C TYR A 72 -21.39 -7.01 7.89
N THR A 73 -20.66 -6.53 8.88
CA THR A 73 -20.12 -7.35 9.97
C THR A 73 -20.82 -7.06 11.29
N SER A 74 -21.02 -8.10 12.10
CA SER A 74 -21.67 -7.98 13.41
C SER A 74 -20.79 -7.26 14.43
N ILE A 75 -21.39 -6.40 15.25
CA ILE A 75 -20.74 -5.83 16.44
C ILE A 75 -20.45 -6.88 17.53
N ASN A 76 -21.06 -8.05 17.44
CA ASN A 76 -20.88 -9.15 18.38
C ASN A 76 -19.76 -10.11 17.92
N SER A 77 -19.17 -9.88 16.75
CA SER A 77 -18.14 -10.71 16.12
C SER A 77 -16.74 -10.36 16.61
N THR A 78 -15.82 -11.34 16.57
CA THR A 78 -14.37 -11.14 16.76
C THR A 78 -13.63 -10.84 15.46
N SER A 79 -14.35 -10.70 14.33
CA SER A 79 -13.77 -10.50 13.00
C SER A 79 -12.81 -9.33 12.89
N SER A 80 -13.09 -8.20 13.56
CA SER A 80 -12.20 -7.03 13.56
C SER A 80 -10.87 -7.32 14.27
N PHE A 81 -10.87 -8.15 15.31
CA PHE A 81 -9.65 -8.59 16.00
C PHE A 81 -8.87 -9.63 15.19
N GLU A 82 -9.58 -10.56 14.55
CA GLU A 82 -8.98 -11.60 13.73
C GLU A 82 -8.27 -10.98 12.52
N LEU A 83 -9.00 -10.20 11.73
CA LEU A 83 -8.53 -9.64 10.48
C LEU A 83 -7.84 -8.29 10.63
N ALA A 84 -7.83 -7.72 11.84
CA ALA A 84 -7.27 -6.40 12.16
C ALA A 84 -7.75 -5.32 11.18
N TYR A 85 -9.07 -5.26 10.96
CA TYR A 85 -9.71 -4.25 10.10
C TYR A 85 -10.43 -3.19 10.93
N ASP A 86 -10.64 -2.03 10.32
CA ASP A 86 -11.67 -1.07 10.71
C ASP A 86 -12.69 -0.88 9.56
N VAL A 87 -13.64 0.03 9.74
CA VAL A 87 -14.74 0.26 8.78
C VAL A 87 -14.63 1.61 8.07
N ASP A 88 -13.39 2.10 7.87
CA ASP A 88 -13.13 3.41 7.25
C ASP A 88 -12.84 3.36 5.73
N GLY A 89 -12.80 2.16 5.16
CA GLY A 89 -12.40 1.94 3.76
C GLY A 89 -11.81 0.55 3.48
N ASP A 90 -11.57 -0.23 4.53
CA ASP A 90 -10.99 -1.56 4.44
C ASP A 90 -11.79 -2.53 3.57
N LYS A 91 -11.05 -3.37 2.83
CA LYS A 91 -11.60 -4.38 1.95
C LYS A 91 -11.16 -5.77 2.39
N ALA A 92 -12.11 -6.71 2.34
CA ALA A 92 -11.86 -8.13 2.48
C ALA A 92 -12.03 -8.86 1.13
N VAL A 93 -11.24 -9.89 0.92
CA VAL A 93 -11.55 -10.97 -0.02
C VAL A 93 -12.55 -11.89 0.68
N CYS A 94 -13.70 -12.13 0.05
CA CYS A 94 -14.76 -12.95 0.62
C CYS A 94 -14.96 -14.18 -0.26
N ILE A 95 -14.76 -15.37 0.29
CA ILE A 95 -14.83 -16.64 -0.42
C ILE A 95 -16.03 -17.43 0.15
N PRO A 96 -17.14 -17.54 -0.60
CA PRO A 96 -18.30 -18.30 -0.15
C PRO A 96 -18.02 -19.81 -0.26
N MET A 97 -18.47 -20.59 0.71
CA MET A 97 -18.45 -22.06 0.65
C MET A 97 -19.57 -22.57 -0.26
N SER A 98 -19.50 -22.25 -1.54
CA SER A 98 -20.56 -22.56 -2.50
C SER A 98 -20.31 -23.90 -3.18
N LYS A 99 -21.28 -24.82 -3.09
CA LYS A 99 -21.23 -26.10 -3.84
C LYS A 99 -21.19 -25.90 -5.36
N LYS A 100 -21.68 -24.75 -5.85
CA LYS A 100 -21.62 -24.36 -7.27
C LYS A 100 -20.17 -24.21 -7.74
N TYR A 101 -19.29 -23.71 -6.87
CA TYR A 101 -17.89 -23.48 -7.18
C TYR A 101 -17.01 -24.39 -6.31
N ARG A 102 -16.75 -25.61 -6.80
CA ARG A 102 -16.04 -26.67 -6.05
C ARG A 102 -14.73 -26.19 -5.40
N SER A 103 -13.96 -25.35 -6.08
CA SER A 103 -12.73 -24.76 -5.55
C SER A 103 -12.97 -23.93 -4.28
N SER A 104 -13.98 -23.07 -4.28
CA SER A 104 -14.36 -22.26 -3.11
C SER A 104 -14.85 -23.14 -1.95
N TYR A 105 -15.64 -24.17 -2.25
CA TYR A 105 -16.11 -25.13 -1.26
C TYR A 105 -14.95 -25.87 -0.60
N THR A 106 -14.03 -26.41 -1.41
CA THR A 106 -12.83 -27.10 -0.92
C THR A 106 -11.95 -26.16 -0.11
N TYR A 107 -11.76 -24.92 -0.57
CA TYR A 107 -10.95 -23.92 0.13
C TYR A 107 -11.47 -23.66 1.55
N VAL A 108 -12.74 -23.29 1.68
CA VAL A 108 -13.33 -22.96 2.98
C VAL A 108 -13.35 -24.18 3.91
N LYS A 109 -13.64 -25.38 3.39
CA LYS A 109 -13.55 -26.62 4.19
C LYS A 109 -12.15 -26.91 4.71
N VAL A 110 -11.14 -26.71 3.87
CA VAL A 110 -9.74 -26.89 4.28
C VAL A 110 -9.36 -25.87 5.34
N ALA A 111 -9.79 -24.61 5.18
CA ALA A 111 -9.59 -23.56 6.17
C ALA A 111 -10.22 -23.94 7.53
N GLN A 112 -11.49 -24.36 7.56
CA GLN A 112 -12.17 -24.82 8.79
C GLN A 112 -11.38 -25.94 9.48
N ARG A 113 -11.00 -26.97 8.71
CA ARG A 113 -10.20 -28.09 9.25
C ARG A 113 -8.86 -27.63 9.83
N HIS A 114 -8.19 -26.66 9.21
CA HIS A 114 -6.93 -26.12 9.73
C HIS A 114 -7.12 -25.31 11.01
N LEU A 115 -8.16 -24.46 11.07
CA LEU A 115 -8.51 -23.73 12.28
C LEU A 115 -8.74 -24.68 13.46
N GLU A 116 -9.48 -25.77 13.22
CA GLU A 116 -9.77 -26.81 14.21
C GLU A 116 -8.51 -27.61 14.60
N LYS A 117 -7.79 -28.17 13.60
CA LYS A 117 -6.57 -28.99 13.81
C LYS A 117 -5.55 -28.27 14.70
N HIS A 118 -5.40 -26.97 14.49
CA HIS A 118 -4.37 -26.18 15.16
C HIS A 118 -4.91 -25.30 16.30
N ASN A 119 -6.21 -25.39 16.61
CA ASN A 119 -6.89 -24.57 17.62
C ASN A 119 -6.53 -23.07 17.49
N ILE A 120 -6.69 -22.55 16.27
CA ILE A 120 -6.34 -21.17 15.95
C ILE A 120 -7.35 -20.25 16.63
N LYS A 121 -6.83 -19.30 17.40
CA LYS A 121 -7.61 -18.31 18.13
C LYS A 121 -7.25 -16.91 17.66
N PRO A 122 -8.19 -15.95 17.70
CA PRO A 122 -7.91 -14.55 17.45
C PRO A 122 -6.76 -14.06 18.33
N LEU A 123 -5.80 -13.36 17.74
CA LEU A 123 -4.69 -12.77 18.47
C LEU A 123 -5.06 -11.36 18.88
N GLY A 124 -5.45 -11.19 20.13
CA GLY A 124 -5.53 -9.89 20.77
C GLY A 124 -4.20 -9.51 21.41
N TYR A 125 -3.76 -8.27 21.20
CA TYR A 125 -2.65 -7.68 21.94
C TYR A 125 -2.89 -6.18 22.11
N GLU A 126 -2.46 -5.65 23.25
CA GLU A 126 -2.53 -4.22 23.52
C GLU A 126 -1.52 -3.49 22.65
N MET A 127 -2.02 -2.55 21.87
CA MET A 127 -1.18 -1.59 21.15
C MET A 127 -1.18 -0.27 21.92
N SER A 128 0.00 0.28 22.17
CA SER A 128 0.12 1.56 22.86
C SER A 128 -0.43 2.69 21.99
N LYS A 129 -1.02 3.72 22.60
CA LYS A 129 -1.40 4.95 21.89
C LYS A 129 -0.26 5.96 21.99
N GLY A 130 0.01 6.68 20.90
CA GLY A 130 1.00 7.76 20.90
C GLY A 130 0.61 8.84 21.91
N THR A 131 1.60 9.33 22.66
CA THR A 131 1.39 10.43 23.62
C THR A 131 1.03 11.71 22.86
N PRO A 132 -0.03 12.44 23.26
CA PRO A 132 -0.35 13.74 22.68
C PRO A 132 0.84 14.68 22.81
N VAL A 133 1.13 15.41 21.74
CA VAL A 133 2.26 16.35 21.70
C VAL A 133 1.77 17.79 21.61
N ASN A 134 2.41 18.68 22.36
CA ASN A 134 2.01 20.09 22.50
C ASN A 134 2.51 21.00 21.38
N SER A 135 3.48 20.55 20.57
CA SER A 135 4.13 21.36 19.53
C SER A 135 4.26 20.57 18.21
N ILE A 136 3.70 21.13 17.13
CA ILE A 136 3.68 20.50 15.79
C ILE A 136 5.05 20.59 15.11
N LYS A 137 5.76 21.73 15.23
CA LYS A 137 7.00 21.99 14.48
C LYS A 137 8.14 21.06 14.90
N GLU A 138 8.34 20.85 16.20
CA GLU A 138 9.44 20.00 16.70
C GLU A 138 9.15 18.52 16.48
N ASN A 139 7.90 18.09 16.62
CA ASN A 139 7.53 16.68 16.46
C ASN A 139 7.44 16.23 15.00
N THR A 140 7.25 17.13 14.04
CA THR A 140 7.13 16.74 12.63
C THR A 140 8.41 16.05 12.14
N TYR A 141 9.59 16.59 12.47
CA TYR A 141 10.85 15.99 12.07
C TYR A 141 11.07 14.61 12.72
N GLU A 142 10.78 14.49 14.02
CA GLU A 142 10.93 13.23 14.75
C GLU A 142 9.93 12.17 14.27
N ALA A 143 8.68 12.55 14.03
CA ALA A 143 7.63 11.67 13.51
C ALA A 143 7.98 11.15 12.11
N ILE A 144 8.44 12.02 11.21
CA ILE A 144 8.91 11.62 9.87
C ILE A 144 10.11 10.68 10.00
N THR A 145 11.11 11.03 10.81
CA THR A 145 12.30 10.18 11.04
C THR A 145 11.91 8.79 11.53
N LYS A 146 10.96 8.71 12.47
CA LYS A 146 10.48 7.43 13.00
C LYS A 146 9.63 6.65 12.00
N ALA A 147 8.78 7.31 11.21
CA ALA A 147 8.00 6.67 10.15
C ALA A 147 8.91 5.97 9.11
N PHE A 148 10.00 6.62 8.69
CA PHE A 148 10.97 6.03 7.76
C PHE A 148 11.89 4.97 8.39
N SER A 149 11.83 4.78 9.71
CA SER A 149 12.57 3.71 10.41
C SER A 149 11.80 2.38 10.48
N ALA A 150 10.56 2.32 9.99
CA ALA A 150 9.73 1.12 10.03
C ALA A 150 10.30 0.02 9.14
N ASN A 151 10.38 -1.22 9.64
CA ASN A 151 10.98 -2.35 8.91
C ASN A 151 10.00 -3.53 8.74
N ILE A 152 8.83 -3.23 8.18
CA ILE A 152 7.77 -4.20 7.87
C ILE A 152 8.27 -5.31 6.94
N GLY A 153 9.15 -4.96 5.98
CA GLY A 153 9.66 -5.89 4.98
C GLY A 153 10.49 -7.03 5.58
N ALA A 154 11.35 -6.76 6.57
CA ALA A 154 12.18 -7.80 7.17
C ALA A 154 11.35 -8.84 7.94
N ILE A 155 10.32 -8.40 8.68
CA ILE A 155 9.44 -9.30 9.42
C ILE A 155 8.56 -10.10 8.46
N SER A 156 8.01 -9.44 7.44
CA SER A 156 7.20 -10.10 6.41
C SER A 156 8.00 -11.18 5.67
N ASN A 157 9.27 -10.93 5.35
CA ASN A 157 10.14 -11.94 4.74
C ASN A 157 10.31 -13.18 5.64
N ARG A 158 10.44 -13.00 6.96
CA ARG A 158 10.50 -14.14 7.90
C ARG A 158 9.23 -14.97 7.88
N ILE A 159 8.06 -14.32 7.82
CA ILE A 159 6.77 -15.03 7.68
C ILE A 159 6.81 -15.91 6.43
N THR A 160 7.28 -15.38 5.30
CA THR A 160 7.37 -16.16 4.06
C THR A 160 8.33 -17.35 4.14
N LYS A 161 9.42 -17.25 4.91
CA LYS A 161 10.34 -18.37 5.15
C LYS A 161 9.66 -19.51 5.92
N VAL A 162 8.86 -19.19 6.93
CA VAL A 162 8.10 -20.20 7.70
C VAL A 162 7.11 -20.96 6.80
N PHE A 163 6.42 -20.26 5.89
CA PHE A 163 5.48 -20.88 4.94
C PHE A 163 6.14 -21.65 3.77
N ASN A 164 7.45 -21.48 3.57
CA ASN A 164 8.20 -22.13 2.48
C ASN A 164 8.94 -23.39 2.91
N LYS A 165 8.69 -23.86 4.12
CA LYS A 165 9.15 -25.18 4.60
C LYS A 165 8.47 -26.30 3.82
N GLU A 166 9.20 -27.39 3.61
CA GLU A 166 8.64 -28.58 2.96
C GLU A 166 7.74 -29.38 3.91
N GLU A 167 8.09 -29.38 5.19
CA GLU A 167 7.36 -30.05 6.25
C GLU A 167 6.00 -29.38 6.52
N GLU A 168 5.08 -30.14 7.10
CA GLU A 168 3.81 -29.56 7.58
C GLU A 168 4.07 -28.52 8.68
N ILE A 169 3.23 -27.48 8.71
CA ILE A 169 3.28 -26.47 9.77
C ILE A 169 2.95 -27.13 11.11
N GLU A 170 3.90 -27.03 12.06
CA GLU A 170 3.74 -27.59 13.40
C GLU A 170 3.39 -26.51 14.44
N ALA A 171 3.11 -26.95 15.67
CA ALA A 171 2.83 -26.06 16.80
C ALA A 171 3.95 -25.03 17.04
N ARG A 172 5.20 -25.39 16.74
CA ARG A 172 6.37 -24.52 16.87
C ARG A 172 6.34 -23.37 15.85
N ASP A 173 5.98 -23.67 14.60
CA ASP A 173 5.85 -22.67 13.53
C ASP A 173 4.68 -21.73 13.80
N ILE A 174 3.58 -22.26 14.32
CA ILE A 174 2.42 -21.46 14.70
C ILE A 174 2.82 -20.43 15.77
N LYS A 175 3.63 -20.81 16.76
CA LYS A 175 4.17 -19.87 17.76
C LYS A 175 5.06 -18.80 17.13
N ASP A 176 5.85 -19.15 16.11
CA ASP A 176 6.67 -18.19 15.38
C ASP A 176 5.82 -17.21 14.57
N LEU A 177 4.81 -17.71 13.87
CA LEU A 177 3.88 -16.88 13.11
C LEU A 177 3.10 -15.93 14.03
N LYS A 178 2.71 -16.38 15.23
CA LYS A 178 2.09 -15.50 16.25
C LYS A 178 3.02 -14.34 16.65
N LEU A 179 4.28 -14.65 16.96
CA LEU A 179 5.29 -13.66 17.30
C LEU A 179 5.56 -12.69 16.13
N LEU A 180 5.71 -13.22 14.91
CA LEU A 180 5.96 -12.42 13.73
C LEU A 180 4.76 -11.52 13.38
N LYS A 181 3.52 -12.01 13.47
CA LYS A 181 2.30 -11.20 13.30
C LYS A 181 2.29 -10.04 14.30
N TYR A 182 2.54 -10.33 15.57
CA TYR A 182 2.59 -9.32 16.63
C TYR A 182 3.63 -8.22 16.36
N LEU A 183 4.86 -8.61 15.98
CA LEU A 183 5.91 -7.66 15.65
C LEU A 183 5.59 -6.88 14.37
N ASN A 184 5.02 -7.51 13.35
CA ASN A 184 4.69 -6.85 12.08
C ASN A 184 3.60 -5.80 12.26
N ASN A 185 2.55 -6.10 13.03
CA ASN A 185 1.46 -5.16 13.28
C ASN A 185 1.93 -3.95 14.10
N GLN A 186 2.87 -4.12 15.03
CA GLN A 186 3.51 -2.98 15.69
C GLN A 186 4.30 -2.10 14.71
N GLU A 187 5.03 -2.69 13.75
CA GLU A 187 5.76 -1.90 12.75
C GLU A 187 4.82 -1.15 11.80
N ILE A 188 3.67 -1.75 11.45
CA ILE A 188 2.63 -1.09 10.63
C ILE A 188 2.07 0.14 11.36
N ASP A 189 1.71 -0.02 12.63
CA ASP A 189 1.14 1.07 13.42
C ASP A 189 2.19 1.93 14.13
N TYR A 190 3.49 1.71 13.90
CA TYR A 190 4.56 2.43 14.57
C TYR A 190 4.49 3.94 14.30
N ALA A 191 4.16 4.33 13.06
CA ALA A 191 4.01 5.75 12.72
C ALA A 191 2.87 6.43 13.50
N LYS A 192 1.86 5.68 13.95
CA LYS A 192 0.72 6.18 14.73
C LYS A 192 0.94 6.09 16.25
N THR A 193 1.57 5.01 16.69
CA THR A 193 1.71 4.66 18.11
C THR A 193 3.03 5.11 18.70
N MET A 194 4.05 5.29 17.87
CA MET A 194 5.44 5.56 18.24
C MET A 194 6.01 4.52 19.23
N TYR A 195 5.39 3.35 19.28
CA TYR A 195 5.68 2.29 20.23
C TYR A 195 6.19 1.04 19.52
N ARG A 196 7.29 0.51 20.04
CA ARG A 196 7.83 -0.81 19.69
C ARG A 196 8.09 -1.55 20.99
N VAL A 197 7.76 -2.84 21.01
CA VAL A 197 8.30 -3.72 22.03
C VAL A 197 9.82 -3.72 21.88
N PRO A 198 10.57 -3.39 22.94
CA PRO A 198 12.02 -3.45 22.88
C PRO A 198 12.43 -4.91 22.65
N ILE A 199 13.00 -5.21 21.48
CA ILE A 199 13.62 -6.51 21.15
C ILE A 199 14.97 -6.62 21.90
N LYS A 200 14.97 -6.35 23.21
CA LYS A 200 16.11 -6.57 24.10
C LYS A 200 16.06 -7.95 24.75
N ASP A 201 14.94 -8.65 24.60
CA ASP A 201 14.81 -10.02 25.08
C ASP A 201 15.71 -10.95 24.25
N LYS A 202 16.74 -11.51 24.90
CA LYS A 202 17.65 -12.49 24.31
C LYS A 202 16.90 -13.68 23.74
N VAL A 203 15.75 -14.05 24.32
CA VAL A 203 14.90 -15.15 23.86
C VAL A 203 14.29 -14.83 22.50
N ILE A 204 13.73 -13.63 22.32
CA ILE A 204 13.14 -13.21 21.04
C ILE A 204 14.22 -13.13 19.95
N LYS A 205 15.39 -12.56 20.25
CA LYS A 205 16.50 -12.51 19.27
C LYS A 205 16.96 -13.91 18.85
N LYS A 206 17.15 -14.81 19.81
CA LYS A 206 17.53 -16.21 19.53
C LYS A 206 16.45 -16.89 18.69
N ARG A 207 15.17 -16.64 18.99
CA ARG A 207 14.05 -17.20 18.23
C ARG A 207 14.01 -16.70 16.79
N LEU A 208 14.11 -15.39 16.58
CA LEU A 208 14.15 -14.80 15.23
C LEU A 208 15.35 -15.31 14.43
N SER A 209 16.52 -15.45 15.06
CA SER A 209 17.69 -16.05 14.42
C SER A 209 17.47 -17.51 14.01
N SER A 210 16.69 -18.29 14.76
CA SER A 210 16.35 -19.68 14.39
C SER A 210 15.40 -19.79 13.22
N ILE A 211 14.70 -18.71 12.86
CA ILE A 211 13.83 -18.64 11.67
C ILE A 211 14.62 -18.21 10.43
N ASP A 212 15.70 -17.45 10.64
CA ASP A 212 16.54 -16.94 9.56
C ASP A 212 17.66 -17.91 9.13
N ARG A 213 17.92 -18.97 9.91
CA ARG A 213 19.09 -19.82 9.74
C ARG A 213 18.76 -21.29 9.87
N ASN A 214 19.36 -22.11 9.01
CA ASN A 214 19.42 -23.55 9.15
C ASN A 214 20.79 -23.95 9.69
N VAL A 215 20.80 -24.96 10.57
CA VAL A 215 22.00 -25.53 11.17
C VAL A 215 22.18 -26.92 10.58
N ILE A 216 23.26 -27.11 9.82
CA ILE A 216 23.65 -28.38 9.23
C ILE A 216 24.50 -29.11 10.27
N LYS A 217 24.16 -30.37 10.53
CA LYS A 217 24.83 -31.23 11.50
C LYS A 217 25.31 -32.53 10.84
N ASP A 218 26.37 -33.12 11.38
CA ASP A 218 26.82 -34.46 10.99
C ASP A 218 25.96 -35.55 11.63
N GLU A 219 26.32 -36.82 11.37
CA GLU A 219 25.62 -38.00 11.89
C GLU A 219 25.73 -38.09 13.43
N GLU A 220 26.80 -37.53 14.00
CA GLU A 220 27.06 -37.42 15.43
C GLU A 220 26.34 -36.24 16.10
N GLY A 221 25.75 -35.33 15.31
CA GLY A 221 24.95 -34.20 15.76
C GLY A 221 25.74 -32.90 16.02
N GLU A 222 27.02 -32.87 15.67
CA GLU A 222 27.90 -31.71 15.73
C GLU A 222 27.59 -30.73 14.59
N VAL A 223 27.75 -29.43 14.87
CA VAL A 223 27.40 -28.38 13.90
C VAL A 223 28.51 -28.22 12.87
N ILE A 224 28.20 -28.57 11.62
CA ILE A 224 29.12 -28.42 10.49
C ILE A 224 29.03 -26.99 9.91
N GLU A 225 27.80 -26.50 9.70
CA GLU A 225 27.58 -25.22 9.01
C GLU A 225 26.29 -24.54 9.47
N ILE A 226 26.28 -23.21 9.44
CA ILE A 226 25.08 -22.39 9.66
C ILE A 226 24.81 -21.55 8.42
N ILE A 227 23.74 -21.86 7.70
CA ILE A 227 23.36 -21.17 6.47
C ILE A 227 22.17 -20.24 6.71
N ASN A 228 22.13 -19.10 6.01
CA ASN A 228 20.97 -18.22 6.05
C ASN A 228 19.89 -18.75 5.09
N ILE A 229 18.67 -18.91 5.61
CA ILE A 229 17.50 -19.29 4.81
C ILE A 229 17.14 -18.09 3.93
N LYS A 230 17.09 -18.32 2.62
CA LYS A 230 16.71 -17.33 1.61
C LYS A 230 15.19 -17.17 1.58
N VAL A 231 14.72 -16.17 0.87
CA VAL A 231 13.27 -15.97 0.67
C VAL A 231 12.74 -16.93 -0.39
N PRO A 232 11.43 -17.22 -0.42
CA PRO A 232 10.85 -18.20 -1.33
C PRO A 232 11.09 -17.89 -2.82
N HIS A 233 11.12 -18.93 -3.65
CA HIS A 233 11.42 -18.83 -5.08
C HIS A 233 10.53 -17.84 -5.84
N PHE A 234 9.25 -17.71 -5.46
CA PHE A 234 8.31 -16.81 -6.14
C PHE A 234 8.70 -15.32 -6.04
N PHE A 235 9.64 -14.94 -5.17
CA PHE A 235 10.17 -13.58 -5.09
C PHE A 235 10.91 -13.15 -6.36
N ILE A 236 11.33 -14.08 -7.22
CA ILE A 236 11.81 -13.76 -8.57
C ILE A 236 10.71 -13.00 -9.34
N ALA A 237 9.47 -13.51 -9.31
CA ALA A 237 8.34 -12.89 -9.99
C ALA A 237 7.75 -11.69 -9.22
N ALA A 238 7.66 -11.78 -7.89
CA ALA A 238 6.97 -10.76 -7.10
C ALA A 238 7.86 -9.55 -6.71
N LYS A 239 9.18 -9.71 -6.68
CA LYS A 239 10.14 -8.72 -6.18
C LYS A 239 11.39 -8.56 -7.05
N ASN A 240 11.42 -9.16 -8.24
CA ASN A 240 12.55 -9.12 -9.18
C ASN A 240 13.89 -9.57 -8.56
N LYS A 241 13.85 -10.52 -7.61
CA LYS A 241 15.06 -11.12 -7.06
C LYS A 241 15.75 -12.03 -8.08
N LYS A 242 17.07 -12.18 -7.96
CA LYS A 242 17.83 -13.14 -8.77
C LYS A 242 17.69 -14.55 -8.22
N LYS A 243 17.97 -15.57 -9.05
CA LYS A 243 17.89 -16.99 -8.68
C LYS A 243 18.78 -17.35 -7.49
N ASP A 244 19.95 -16.72 -7.37
CA ASP A 244 20.90 -16.92 -6.28
C ASP A 244 20.47 -16.23 -4.96
N GLU A 245 19.50 -15.31 -5.01
CA GLU A 245 18.98 -14.59 -3.83
C GLU A 245 17.73 -15.23 -3.21
N VAL A 246 17.24 -16.33 -3.78
CA VAL A 246 16.03 -17.04 -3.36
C VAL A 246 16.33 -18.51 -3.09
N GLU A 247 15.42 -19.18 -2.37
CA GLU A 247 15.44 -20.63 -2.23
C GLU A 247 15.13 -21.31 -3.57
N GLU A 248 15.69 -22.50 -3.76
CA GLU A 248 15.34 -23.36 -4.88
C GLU A 248 13.87 -23.83 -4.76
N LEU A 249 13.31 -24.28 -5.88
CA LEU A 249 11.97 -24.86 -5.86
C LEU A 249 12.00 -26.15 -5.03
N ASN A 250 11.05 -26.24 -4.12
CA ASN A 250 10.94 -27.34 -3.16
C ASN A 250 9.50 -27.85 -3.08
N ASN A 251 9.21 -28.82 -2.20
CA ASN A 251 7.85 -29.36 -2.08
C ASN A 251 6.91 -28.52 -1.20
N SER A 252 7.35 -27.33 -0.75
CA SER A 252 6.52 -26.46 0.08
C SER A 252 5.24 -26.00 -0.63
N VAL A 253 4.24 -25.60 0.15
CA VAL A 253 2.98 -25.04 -0.39
C VAL A 253 3.27 -23.84 -1.30
N MET A 254 4.19 -22.96 -0.91
CA MET A 254 4.56 -21.77 -1.69
C MET A 254 5.12 -22.14 -3.06
N SER A 255 6.04 -23.12 -3.12
CA SER A 255 6.61 -23.61 -4.38
C SER A 255 5.57 -24.31 -5.24
N ARG A 256 4.72 -25.17 -4.68
CA ARG A 256 3.63 -25.85 -5.42
C ARG A 256 2.62 -24.85 -5.98
N VAL A 257 2.27 -23.82 -5.21
CA VAL A 257 1.39 -22.74 -5.69
C VAL A 257 2.06 -22.00 -6.83
N TYR A 258 3.33 -21.60 -6.67
CA TYR A 258 4.09 -20.92 -7.73
C TYR A 258 4.17 -21.74 -9.03
N THR A 259 4.46 -23.04 -8.95
CA THR A 259 4.56 -23.92 -10.12
C THR A 259 3.20 -24.23 -10.76
N SER A 260 2.12 -24.21 -9.98
CA SER A 260 0.76 -24.40 -10.50
C SER A 260 0.29 -23.25 -11.41
N PHE A 261 0.87 -22.07 -11.27
CA PHE A 261 0.59 -20.95 -12.15
C PHE A 261 1.40 -21.09 -13.45
N ASN A 262 0.72 -21.35 -14.57
CA ASN A 262 1.35 -21.28 -15.89
C ASN A 262 1.92 -19.86 -16.13
N LYS A 263 3.13 -19.72 -16.69
CA LYS A 263 3.77 -18.42 -16.95
C LYS A 263 2.86 -17.45 -17.72
N SER A 264 2.02 -17.97 -18.62
CA SER A 264 1.01 -17.20 -19.37
C SER A 264 -0.07 -16.54 -18.48
N ASN A 265 -0.29 -17.05 -17.27
CA ASN A 265 -1.23 -16.48 -16.30
C ASN A 265 -0.60 -15.37 -15.45
N PHE A 266 0.74 -15.32 -15.31
CA PHE A 266 1.43 -14.22 -14.63
C PHE A 266 1.39 -12.92 -15.42
N ASP A 267 1.45 -13.00 -16.76
CA ASP A 267 1.28 -11.82 -17.63
C ASP A 267 -0.11 -11.17 -17.48
N ARG A 268 -1.10 -11.93 -16.96
CA ARG A 268 -2.46 -11.44 -16.70
C ARG A 268 -2.68 -10.93 -15.27
N LEU A 269 -1.74 -11.18 -14.34
CA LEU A 269 -1.78 -10.61 -12.99
C LEU A 269 -1.18 -9.21 -13.00
N THR A 270 -1.84 -8.30 -13.70
CA THR A 270 -1.59 -6.88 -13.52
C THR A 270 -2.42 -6.42 -12.33
N PHE A 271 -1.78 -5.93 -11.26
CA PHE A 271 -2.45 -4.98 -10.39
C PHE A 271 -2.94 -3.87 -11.32
N SER A 272 -4.24 -3.55 -11.31
CA SER A 272 -4.78 -2.47 -12.15
C SER A 272 -4.12 -1.15 -11.75
N ARG A 273 -2.93 -0.91 -12.27
CA ARG A 273 -2.35 0.42 -12.34
C ARG A 273 -3.21 1.11 -13.36
N GLU A 274 -3.92 2.14 -12.93
CA GLU A 274 -4.52 3.08 -13.87
C GLU A 274 -3.47 3.42 -14.94
N LYS A 275 -3.88 3.42 -16.21
CA LYS A 275 -2.95 3.71 -17.30
C LYS A 275 -2.50 5.17 -17.13
N PHE A 276 -1.24 5.35 -16.74
CA PHE A 276 -0.63 6.67 -16.66
C PHE A 276 -0.54 7.26 -18.06
N ASP A 277 -1.24 8.38 -18.28
CA ASP A 277 -1.19 9.12 -19.53
C ASP A 277 0.01 10.06 -19.52
N TYR A 278 1.12 9.61 -20.11
CA TYR A 278 2.38 10.37 -20.16
C TYR A 278 2.27 11.67 -20.97
N THR A 279 1.26 11.80 -21.83
CA THR A 279 1.03 13.03 -22.62
C THR A 279 0.66 14.23 -21.75
N LEU A 280 0.33 14.00 -20.47
CA LEU A 280 0.18 15.06 -19.47
C LEU A 280 1.50 15.77 -19.15
N LEU A 281 2.65 15.11 -19.37
CA LEU A 281 3.98 15.67 -19.13
C LEU A 281 4.54 16.44 -20.33
N MET A 282 3.81 16.48 -21.45
CA MET A 282 4.30 17.03 -22.72
C MET A 282 3.60 18.33 -23.08
N GLN A 283 4.30 19.25 -23.74
CA GLN A 283 3.72 20.46 -24.32
C GLN A 283 3.10 20.14 -25.69
N ASP A 284 3.87 19.56 -26.59
CA ASP A 284 3.43 19.06 -27.89
C ASP A 284 3.37 17.52 -27.89
N LYS A 285 2.15 16.98 -28.04
CA LYS A 285 1.87 15.54 -28.02
C LYS A 285 2.20 14.86 -29.34
N ASP A 286 2.21 15.63 -30.42
CA ASP A 286 2.39 15.15 -31.78
C ASP A 286 3.86 15.19 -32.21
N VAL A 287 4.76 15.71 -31.35
CA VAL A 287 6.22 15.79 -31.57
C VAL A 287 6.81 14.52 -32.19
N GLU A 288 7.64 14.65 -33.22
CA GLU A 288 8.32 13.49 -33.79
C GLU A 288 9.53 13.06 -32.94
N ILE A 289 9.87 11.77 -32.96
CA ILE A 289 11.02 11.27 -32.20
C ILE A 289 12.30 11.65 -32.94
N ASP A 290 13.10 12.52 -32.32
CA ASP A 290 14.45 12.84 -32.76
C ASP A 290 15.47 11.84 -32.20
N ILE A 291 16.05 11.02 -33.08
CA ILE A 291 16.99 9.95 -32.71
C ILE A 291 18.28 10.51 -32.10
N GLU A 292 18.72 11.70 -32.50
CA GLU A 292 19.94 12.32 -31.99
C GLU A 292 19.78 12.72 -30.52
N ILE A 293 18.65 13.37 -30.20
CA ILE A 293 18.26 13.70 -28.81
C ILE A 293 18.19 12.42 -27.97
N CYS A 294 17.56 11.38 -28.48
CA CYS A 294 17.40 10.11 -27.77
C CYS A 294 18.75 9.43 -27.49
N GLY A 295 19.63 9.37 -28.49
CA GLY A 295 20.96 8.80 -28.35
C GLY A 295 21.82 9.57 -27.35
N ARG A 296 21.76 10.90 -27.41
CA ARG A 296 22.43 11.79 -26.44
C ARG A 296 21.91 11.55 -25.02
N TYR A 297 20.60 11.44 -24.86
CA TYR A 297 19.97 11.15 -23.58
C TYR A 297 20.45 9.82 -22.98
N ASP A 298 20.46 8.74 -23.76
CA ASP A 298 20.91 7.42 -23.31
C ASP A 298 22.36 7.46 -22.80
N ILE A 299 23.26 8.09 -23.56
CA ILE A 299 24.68 8.24 -23.17
C ILE A 299 24.83 9.02 -21.87
N LEU A 300 24.09 10.13 -21.72
CA LEU A 300 24.18 10.98 -20.53
C LEU A 300 23.56 10.28 -19.31
N ILE A 301 22.43 9.59 -19.46
CA ILE A 301 21.84 8.80 -18.37
C ILE A 301 22.80 7.74 -17.87
N GLU A 302 23.41 6.96 -18.78
CA GLU A 302 24.34 5.89 -18.40
C GLU A 302 25.53 6.43 -17.61
N LYS A 303 26.06 7.58 -18.05
CA LYS A 303 27.21 8.24 -17.43
C LYS A 303 26.88 8.85 -16.06
N TYR A 304 25.79 9.62 -15.96
CA TYR A 304 25.55 10.48 -14.80
C TYR A 304 24.64 9.84 -13.74
N ALA A 305 23.71 8.96 -14.09
CA ALA A 305 22.65 8.51 -13.16
C ALA A 305 23.22 7.79 -11.93
N LYS A 306 24.12 6.81 -12.14
CA LYS A 306 24.78 6.08 -11.03
C LYS A 306 25.62 7.01 -10.14
N GLN A 307 26.26 8.00 -10.75
CA GLN A 307 27.15 8.93 -10.05
C GLN A 307 26.35 9.89 -9.17
N VAL A 308 25.24 10.42 -9.68
CA VAL A 308 24.33 11.30 -8.95
C VAL A 308 23.68 10.53 -7.80
N GLN A 309 23.16 9.32 -8.05
CA GLN A 309 22.58 8.48 -7.00
C GLN A 309 23.57 8.18 -5.87
N ALA A 310 24.80 7.79 -6.20
CA ALA A 310 25.84 7.54 -5.20
C ALA A 310 26.20 8.79 -4.39
N GLN A 311 26.20 9.98 -5.02
CA GLN A 311 26.49 11.24 -4.35
C GLN A 311 25.35 11.66 -3.41
N ILE A 312 24.10 11.56 -3.85
CA ILE A 312 22.92 11.82 -3.02
C ILE A 312 22.89 10.87 -1.81
N MET A 313 23.17 9.57 -2.01
CA MET A 313 23.24 8.60 -0.91
C MET A 313 24.33 8.93 0.11
N LYS A 314 25.47 9.49 -0.33
CA LYS A 314 26.55 9.93 0.57
C LYS A 314 26.17 11.19 1.36
N GLN A 315 25.51 12.16 0.71
CA GLN A 315 25.08 13.41 1.36
C GLN A 315 23.96 13.18 2.40
N ASN A 316 23.08 12.20 2.16
CA ASN A 316 21.99 11.86 3.09
C ASN A 316 22.46 11.27 4.44
N LYS A 317 23.75 10.94 4.62
CA LYS A 317 24.30 10.42 5.89
C LYS A 317 24.64 11.49 6.93
N GLY A 318 24.47 12.78 6.63
CA GLY A 318 24.67 13.83 7.64
C GLY A 318 24.43 15.23 7.09
N LYS A 319 23.33 15.85 7.54
CA LYS A 319 22.92 17.24 7.28
C LYS A 319 22.40 17.51 5.85
N LYS A 320 21.16 18.00 5.80
CA LYS A 320 20.45 18.42 4.59
C LYS A 320 21.08 19.70 4.05
N ASN A 321 21.86 19.54 3.00
CA ASN A 321 21.90 20.52 1.93
C ASN A 321 21.72 19.71 0.64
N TYR A 322 20.57 19.86 -0.02
CA TYR A 322 20.44 19.59 -1.46
C TYR A 322 21.26 20.64 -2.25
N ALA A 323 22.40 21.07 -1.70
CA ALA A 323 23.27 22.05 -2.32
C ALA A 323 23.88 21.36 -3.54
N LYS A 324 23.40 21.80 -4.71
CA LYS A 324 23.95 21.59 -6.06
C LYS A 324 24.83 20.36 -6.15
N VAL A 325 24.23 19.23 -6.53
CA VAL A 325 25.01 18.11 -7.04
C VAL A 325 25.56 18.58 -8.38
N PRO A 326 26.86 18.90 -8.52
CA PRO A 326 27.36 19.60 -9.73
C PRO A 326 27.18 18.76 -11.00
N LYS A 327 27.06 17.45 -10.84
CA LYS A 327 26.78 16.50 -11.92
C LYS A 327 25.37 16.61 -12.48
N ILE A 328 24.40 17.11 -11.70
CA ILE A 328 23.06 17.43 -12.19
C ILE A 328 23.14 18.65 -13.11
N ASP A 329 23.85 19.70 -12.69
CA ASP A 329 24.06 20.91 -13.50
C ASP A 329 24.84 20.58 -14.78
N GLU A 330 25.85 19.72 -14.70
CA GLU A 330 26.61 19.24 -15.86
C GLU A 330 25.75 18.41 -16.81
N PHE A 331 24.90 17.52 -16.28
CA PHE A 331 23.92 16.78 -17.08
C PHE A 331 22.97 17.74 -17.79
N TYR A 332 22.39 18.71 -17.07
CA TYR A 332 21.48 19.70 -17.63
C TYR A 332 22.15 20.48 -18.77
N LYS A 333 23.32 21.07 -18.52
CA LYS A 333 24.07 21.80 -19.54
C LYS A 333 24.35 20.93 -20.78
N LYS A 334 24.71 19.66 -20.57
CA LYS A 334 25.04 18.74 -21.66
C LYS A 334 23.84 18.17 -22.38
N ILE A 335 22.65 18.10 -21.79
CA ILE A 335 21.46 17.64 -22.52
C ILE A 335 20.83 18.80 -23.30
N THR A 336 20.92 20.03 -22.79
CA THR A 336 20.37 21.23 -23.45
C THR A 336 21.34 21.92 -24.42
N GLU A 337 22.62 21.57 -24.43
CA GLU A 337 23.59 22.22 -25.31
C GLU A 337 23.25 22.02 -26.79
N GLY A 338 23.05 23.12 -27.52
CA GLY A 338 22.59 23.11 -28.91
C GLY A 338 21.08 23.12 -29.09
N TYR A 339 20.30 23.15 -28.00
CA TYR A 339 18.84 23.20 -28.03
C TYR A 339 18.33 24.44 -27.28
N GLU A 340 17.80 25.41 -28.03
CA GLU A 340 17.19 26.62 -27.45
C GLU A 340 15.81 26.33 -26.87
N ASP A 341 15.05 25.44 -27.51
CA ASP A 341 13.74 24.99 -27.04
C ASP A 341 13.88 23.75 -26.15
N VAL A 342 13.93 24.01 -24.83
CA VAL A 342 14.00 22.97 -23.81
C VAL A 342 12.69 22.19 -23.72
N SER A 343 11.55 22.79 -24.06
CA SER A 343 10.26 22.09 -24.07
C SER A 343 10.21 21.03 -25.16
N TYR A 344 10.64 21.38 -26.38
CA TYR A 344 10.78 20.42 -27.48
C TYR A 344 11.67 19.22 -27.07
N LEU A 345 12.84 19.51 -26.48
CA LEU A 345 13.76 18.49 -25.96
C LEU A 345 13.06 17.55 -24.96
N VAL A 346 12.30 18.11 -24.01
CA VAL A 346 11.55 17.34 -23.01
C VAL A 346 10.48 16.47 -23.67
N ASP A 347 9.72 17.01 -24.61
CA ASP A 347 8.65 16.29 -25.29
C ASP A 347 9.18 15.09 -26.09
N VAL A 348 10.28 15.28 -26.83
CA VAL A 348 10.98 14.20 -27.54
C VAL A 348 11.44 13.11 -26.56
N ILE A 349 12.12 13.48 -25.46
CA ILE A 349 12.64 12.53 -24.47
C ILE A 349 11.49 11.75 -23.81
N ILE A 350 10.39 12.43 -23.44
CA ILE A 350 9.23 11.78 -22.84
C ILE A 350 8.57 10.83 -23.84
N LYS A 351 8.34 11.26 -25.08
CA LYS A 351 7.78 10.39 -26.13
C LYS A 351 8.68 9.18 -26.40
N TYR A 352 9.99 9.37 -26.40
CA TYR A 352 10.97 8.28 -26.52
C TYR A 352 10.86 7.26 -25.38
N LEU A 353 10.86 7.72 -24.12
CA LEU A 353 10.80 6.86 -22.93
C LEU A 353 9.50 6.06 -22.82
N TYR A 354 8.40 6.58 -23.36
CA TYR A 354 7.08 5.96 -23.30
C TYR A 354 6.63 5.27 -24.60
N SER A 355 7.38 5.40 -25.70
CA SER A 355 7.13 4.66 -26.95
C SER A 355 7.83 3.30 -26.99
N HIS A 356 8.96 3.12 -26.29
CA HIS A 356 9.77 1.88 -26.30
C HIS A 356 9.38 0.87 -25.22
N THR A 357 8.10 0.80 -24.84
CA THR A 357 7.64 0.01 -23.68
C THR A 357 7.69 -1.51 -23.83
N GLU A 358 7.98 -2.01 -25.04
CA GLU A 358 8.10 -3.45 -25.32
C GLU A 358 9.49 -4.00 -24.98
N ASP A 359 10.52 -3.14 -24.90
CA ASP A 359 11.85 -3.55 -24.51
C ASP A 359 11.96 -3.61 -22.97
N LYS A 360 11.61 -4.79 -22.42
CA LYS A 360 11.58 -5.06 -20.97
C LYS A 360 12.92 -4.80 -20.25
N ASN A 361 14.03 -4.59 -21.00
CA ASN A 361 15.37 -4.35 -20.46
C ASN A 361 15.74 -2.86 -20.31
N LYS A 362 15.04 -1.92 -20.97
CA LYS A 362 15.26 -0.49 -20.77
C LYS A 362 14.32 0.05 -19.69
N SER A 363 14.87 0.29 -18.50
CA SER A 363 14.16 1.03 -17.45
C SER A 363 13.83 2.45 -17.94
N ARG A 364 12.60 2.91 -17.73
CA ARG A 364 12.18 4.31 -17.97
C ARG A 364 12.88 5.22 -16.97
N ASN A 365 14.16 5.49 -17.20
CA ASN A 365 15.00 6.17 -16.22
C ASN A 365 14.77 7.67 -16.24
N MET A 366 13.65 8.14 -15.69
CA MET A 366 13.32 9.57 -15.60
C MET A 366 14.09 10.32 -14.50
N PHE A 367 14.95 9.63 -13.75
CA PHE A 367 15.55 10.15 -12.52
C PHE A 367 16.28 11.49 -12.76
N LEU A 368 17.20 11.56 -13.73
CA LEU A 368 17.92 12.82 -13.99
C LEU A 368 17.05 13.89 -14.65
N ILE A 369 15.94 13.53 -15.30
CA ILE A 369 15.01 14.54 -15.82
C ILE A 369 14.38 15.26 -14.64
N TRP A 370 13.82 14.52 -13.66
CA TRP A 370 13.20 15.10 -12.46
C TRP A 370 14.17 15.87 -11.57
N GLU A 371 15.40 15.38 -11.44
CA GLU A 371 16.40 15.99 -10.56
C GLU A 371 17.12 17.19 -11.20
N SER A 372 16.98 17.39 -12.52
CA SER A 372 17.59 18.53 -13.25
C SER A 372 16.56 19.63 -13.54
N GLY A 373 17.01 20.75 -14.12
CA GLY A 373 16.13 21.82 -14.58
C GLY A 373 15.11 21.41 -15.66
N LEU A 374 15.17 20.17 -16.19
CA LEU A 374 14.12 19.62 -17.04
C LEU A 374 12.85 19.24 -16.24
N GLY A 375 12.99 18.97 -14.93
CA GLY A 375 11.88 18.65 -14.04
C GLY A 375 10.88 19.80 -13.88
N ASP A 376 11.38 21.04 -13.94
CA ASP A 376 10.55 22.24 -13.90
C ASP A 376 9.64 22.34 -15.13
N VAL A 377 10.18 21.99 -16.31
CA VAL A 377 9.41 21.93 -17.57
C VAL A 377 8.33 20.85 -17.50
N LEU A 378 8.67 19.66 -16.98
CA LEU A 378 7.68 18.59 -16.76
C LEU A 378 6.55 19.04 -15.82
N LEU A 379 6.89 19.72 -14.74
CA LEU A 379 5.92 20.22 -13.77
C LEU A 379 5.00 21.25 -14.42
N GLN A 380 5.57 22.20 -15.17
CA GLN A 380 4.81 23.21 -15.88
C GLN A 380 3.87 22.59 -16.93
N ASN A 381 4.34 21.62 -17.71
CA ASN A 381 3.51 20.90 -18.67
C ASN A 381 2.37 20.16 -17.98
N LEU A 382 2.65 19.51 -16.86
CA LEU A 382 1.64 18.81 -16.07
C LEU A 382 0.57 19.76 -15.55
N GLU A 383 0.96 20.89 -14.96
CA GLU A 383 0.03 21.91 -14.46
C GLU A 383 -0.84 22.45 -15.59
N ASN A 384 -0.24 22.83 -16.72
CA ASN A 384 -0.96 23.34 -17.88
C ASN A 384 -1.95 22.31 -18.44
N ASN A 385 -1.53 21.07 -18.61
CA ASN A 385 -2.40 20.01 -19.13
C ASN A 385 -3.55 19.67 -18.17
N LEU A 386 -3.32 19.69 -16.86
CA LEU A 386 -4.38 19.48 -15.87
C LEU A 386 -5.39 20.63 -15.87
N LEU A 387 -4.93 21.87 -16.06
CA LEU A 387 -5.81 23.04 -16.23
C LEU A 387 -6.62 22.94 -17.53
N HIS A 388 -5.98 22.66 -18.66
CA HIS A 388 -6.64 22.55 -19.97
C HIS A 388 -7.67 21.41 -20.01
N ARG A 389 -7.40 20.27 -19.36
CA ARG A 389 -8.36 19.16 -19.25
C ARG A 389 -9.47 19.41 -18.22
N GLY A 390 -9.46 20.56 -17.55
CA GLY A 390 -10.44 20.91 -16.52
C GLY A 390 -10.33 20.07 -15.24
N MET A 391 -9.24 19.31 -15.07
CA MET A 391 -8.95 18.50 -13.89
C MET A 391 -8.45 19.37 -12.72
N ALA A 392 -7.81 20.48 -13.04
CA ALA A 392 -7.40 21.50 -12.07
C ALA A 392 -8.02 22.86 -12.38
N THR A 393 -7.89 23.81 -11.45
CA THR A 393 -8.17 25.23 -11.66
C THR A 393 -7.24 26.09 -10.82
N SER A 394 -7.13 27.38 -11.14
CA SER A 394 -6.42 28.34 -10.29
C SER A 394 -7.33 28.83 -9.18
N CYS A 395 -6.86 28.81 -7.94
CA CYS A 395 -7.57 29.35 -6.79
C CYS A 395 -7.85 30.85 -6.99
N LYS A 396 -9.11 31.29 -6.90
CA LYS A 396 -9.48 32.72 -7.04
C LYS A 396 -8.89 33.63 -5.95
N GLY A 397 -8.43 33.08 -4.82
CA GLY A 397 -7.87 33.86 -3.71
C GLY A 397 -6.35 34.02 -3.73
N CYS A 398 -5.62 32.98 -4.17
CA CYS A 398 -4.15 32.96 -4.12
C CYS A 398 -3.47 32.51 -5.41
N ASN A 399 -4.23 32.27 -6.49
CA ASN A 399 -3.78 31.77 -7.80
C ASN A 399 -3.05 30.43 -7.82
N VAL A 400 -2.90 29.75 -6.68
CA VAL A 400 -2.34 28.39 -6.62
C VAL A 400 -3.24 27.41 -7.37
N THR A 401 -2.62 26.52 -8.16
CA THR A 401 -3.31 25.43 -8.87
C THR A 401 -3.91 24.43 -7.87
N ILE A 402 -5.19 24.15 -8.01
CA ILE A 402 -5.95 23.24 -7.15
C ILE A 402 -6.61 22.14 -7.99
N ASP A 403 -6.49 20.90 -7.52
CA ASP A 403 -7.22 19.77 -8.08
C ASP A 403 -8.74 19.93 -7.81
N LYS A 404 -9.55 19.82 -8.87
CA LYS A 404 -11.02 19.87 -8.76
C LYS A 404 -11.60 18.57 -8.18
N GLY A 405 -10.91 17.44 -8.34
CA GLY A 405 -11.41 16.12 -7.97
C GLY A 405 -12.79 15.87 -8.59
N LEU A 406 -13.72 15.32 -7.80
CA LEU A 406 -15.12 15.11 -8.23
C LEU A 406 -15.96 16.40 -8.25
N ASN A 407 -15.44 17.53 -7.76
CA ASN A 407 -16.20 18.76 -7.63
C ASN A 407 -15.79 19.79 -8.70
N ASN A 408 -16.47 19.74 -9.83
CA ASN A 408 -16.26 20.66 -10.95
C ASN A 408 -16.47 22.15 -10.61
N LYS A 409 -17.11 22.46 -9.47
CA LYS A 409 -17.39 23.82 -8.98
C LYS A 409 -16.36 24.33 -7.95
N LYS A 410 -15.27 23.61 -7.71
CA LYS A 410 -14.23 24.07 -6.77
C LYS A 410 -13.50 25.26 -7.37
N GLU A 411 -13.52 26.41 -6.68
CA GLU A 411 -12.91 27.68 -7.14
C GLU A 411 -11.81 28.22 -6.20
N TYR A 412 -11.68 27.64 -5.00
CA TYR A 412 -10.76 28.11 -3.96
C TYR A 412 -9.97 26.93 -3.37
N CYS A 413 -8.72 27.18 -2.99
CA CYS A 413 -7.95 26.26 -2.15
C CYS A 413 -8.60 26.16 -0.75
N SER A 414 -8.21 25.16 0.03
CA SER A 414 -8.78 24.92 1.36
C SER A 414 -8.65 26.13 2.31
N GLU A 415 -7.59 26.92 2.18
CA GLU A 415 -7.34 28.11 2.98
C GLU A 415 -8.22 29.28 2.54
N CYS A 416 -8.15 29.68 1.27
CA CYS A 416 -8.99 30.75 0.72
C CYS A 416 -10.49 30.44 0.83
N ALA A 417 -10.89 29.17 0.74
CA ALA A 417 -12.28 28.75 0.95
C ALA A 417 -12.75 29.05 2.38
N LYS A 418 -11.91 28.79 3.39
CA LYS A 418 -12.23 29.09 4.80
C LYS A 418 -12.35 30.60 5.02
N GLU A 419 -11.49 31.40 4.40
CA GLU A 419 -11.54 32.87 4.48
C GLU A 419 -12.81 33.41 3.83
N GLU A 420 -13.17 32.93 2.64
CA GLU A 420 -14.37 33.38 1.95
C GLU A 420 -15.66 32.96 2.70
N ILE A 421 -15.68 31.79 3.34
CA ILE A 421 -16.78 31.38 4.22
C ILE A 421 -16.90 32.33 5.43
N LYS A 422 -15.78 32.68 6.07
CA LYS A 422 -15.78 33.65 7.19
C LYS A 422 -16.32 35.01 6.74
N ARG A 423 -15.88 35.50 5.57
CA ARG A 423 -16.33 36.77 4.99
C ARG A 423 -17.84 36.76 4.71
N LYS A 424 -18.35 35.72 4.06
CA LYS A 424 -19.80 35.55 3.79
C LYS A 424 -20.62 35.51 5.08
N ASN A 425 -20.16 34.77 6.09
CA ASN A 425 -20.86 34.70 7.38
C ASN A 425 -20.90 36.06 8.11
N ALA A 426 -19.83 36.85 8.03
CA ALA A 426 -19.78 38.20 8.59
C ALA A 426 -20.79 39.13 7.89
N LEU A 427 -20.85 39.09 6.55
CA LEU A 427 -21.82 39.85 5.75
C LEU A 427 -23.26 39.47 6.06
N THR A 428 -23.58 38.18 6.18
CA THR A 428 -24.93 37.72 6.52
C THR A 428 -25.35 38.19 7.92
N LYS A 429 -24.42 38.20 8.89
CA LYS A 429 -24.67 38.74 10.24
C LYS A 429 -24.87 40.26 10.22
N ALA A 430 -24.13 41.00 9.40
CA ALA A 430 -24.32 42.44 9.25
C ALA A 430 -25.71 42.75 8.63
N ASN A 431 -26.07 42.06 7.55
CA ASN A 431 -27.35 42.24 6.87
C ASN A 431 -28.56 41.85 7.73
N SER A 432 -28.45 40.82 8.58
CA SER A 432 -29.54 40.44 9.50
C SER A 432 -29.71 41.44 10.65
N ARG A 433 -28.64 42.14 11.06
CA ARG A 433 -28.74 43.24 12.03
C ARG A 433 -29.41 44.46 11.42
N ILE A 434 -29.08 44.80 10.17
CA ILE A 434 -29.72 45.90 9.44
C ILE A 434 -31.23 45.64 9.28
N LYS A 435 -31.63 44.43 8.87
CA LYS A 435 -33.05 44.03 8.73
C LYS A 435 -33.83 43.98 10.05
N LYS A 436 -33.16 43.92 11.21
CA LYS A 436 -33.81 43.98 12.53
C LYS A 436 -33.91 45.42 13.06
N ALA A 437 -33.19 46.36 12.46
CA ALA A 437 -33.18 47.77 12.83
C ALA A 437 -34.10 48.62 11.94
N SER A 438 -34.48 48.10 10.77
CA SER A 438 -35.61 48.53 9.94
C SER A 438 -36.89 47.84 10.36
#